data_AF-A0A5C6XBI5-F1
#
_entry.id   AF-A0A5C6XBI5-F1
#
_cell.length_a   1.000
_cell.length_b   1.000
_cell.length_c   1.000
_cell.angle_alpha   90.00
_cell.angle_beta   90.00
_cell.angle_gamma   90.00
#
_symmetry.space_group_name_H-M   'P 1'
#
loop_
_entity.id
_entity.type
_entity.pdbx_description
1 polymer ?
#
loop_
_entity_poly.entity_id
_entity_poly.type
_entity_poly.pdbx_seq_one_letter_code
_entity_poly.pdbx_strand_id
1 'polypeptide(L)'
;MSHLPPGQLGFIEQVQYFFTELSGRTYIPSPKDLAYLLPLKEQGAPAAAVCRGIEEAFRAYGEAERPRSVRQCWPFIEAELERLAESGLYVPSADDAPECGSERVAAATSPPSTKSNPSSKNAPKHDEPELLRETLDAIEEAGRASGEERWREAYRQGWRRAKALSSERGDFGFEELEAADRALIEAYWEALKAAERQELEEAIAAQLAGGLRDMSPRAAREHRLARRRKALIERYGLVDLLRLIGW
;
A
#
# COMPACT_ATOMS: atom_id res chain seq x y z
N MET A 1 9.14 -2.29 -13.75
CA MET A 1 8.38 -1.57 -12.72
C MET A 1 8.78 -2.17 -11.39
N SER A 2 9.39 -1.36 -10.55
CA SER A 2 10.15 -1.82 -9.39
C SER A 2 9.20 -2.06 -8.21
N HIS A 3 9.16 -3.31 -7.76
CA HIS A 3 8.26 -3.77 -6.70
C HIS A 3 8.87 -3.44 -5.33
N LEU A 4 8.79 -2.18 -4.90
CA LEU A 4 8.91 -1.86 -3.48
C LEU A 4 7.52 -1.88 -2.84
N PRO A 5 7.38 -2.42 -1.62
CA PRO A 5 6.11 -2.32 -0.89
C PRO A 5 5.84 -0.83 -0.57
N PRO A 6 4.73 -0.25 -1.05
CA PRO A 6 4.29 1.05 -0.57
C PRO A 6 4.13 0.99 0.96
N GLY A 7 4.50 2.05 1.69
CA GLY A 7 4.28 2.16 3.15
C GLY A 7 5.44 1.80 4.08
N GLN A 8 6.50 1.12 3.62
CA GLN A 8 7.68 0.83 4.49
C GLN A 8 8.74 1.95 4.51
N LEU A 9 8.72 2.81 3.50
CA LEU A 9 9.61 3.96 3.38
C LEU A 9 8.79 5.23 3.58
N GLY A 10 9.34 6.20 4.31
CA GLY A 10 8.77 7.52 4.36
C GLY A 10 8.81 8.19 2.97
N PHE A 11 8.01 9.24 2.80
CA PHE A 11 7.88 9.96 1.53
C PHE A 11 9.24 10.34 0.91
N ILE A 12 10.18 10.82 1.72
CA ILE A 12 11.50 11.26 1.25
C ILE A 12 12.36 10.06 0.85
N GLU A 13 12.33 8.99 1.66
CA GLU A 13 13.07 7.76 1.40
C GLU A 13 12.59 7.07 0.13
N GLN A 14 11.27 7.07 -0.12
CA GLN A 14 10.69 6.51 -1.34
C GLN A 14 11.15 7.29 -2.58
N VAL A 15 11.09 8.62 -2.55
CA VAL A 15 11.57 9.48 -3.65
C VAL A 15 13.07 9.31 -3.86
N GLN A 16 13.87 9.27 -2.78
CA GLN A 16 15.32 9.08 -2.85
C GLN A 16 15.68 7.74 -3.49
N TYR A 17 15.03 6.66 -3.05
CA TYR A 17 15.24 5.33 -3.60
C TYR A 17 14.90 5.30 -5.09
N PHE A 18 13.71 5.80 -5.46
CA PHE A 18 13.24 5.78 -6.84
C PHE A 18 14.16 6.56 -7.78
N PHE A 19 14.63 7.73 -7.34
CA PHE A 19 15.58 8.53 -8.10
C PHE A 19 16.95 7.83 -8.25
N THR A 20 17.42 7.16 -7.18
CA THR A 20 18.67 6.36 -7.21
C THR A 20 18.56 5.25 -8.25
N GLU A 21 17.42 4.57 -8.29
CA GLU A 21 17.16 3.47 -9.21
C GLU A 21 17.13 3.95 -10.68
N LEU A 22 16.38 5.02 -10.98
CA LEU A 22 16.29 5.57 -12.34
C LEU A 22 17.61 6.16 -12.84
N SER A 23 18.34 6.85 -11.96
CA SER A 23 19.62 7.47 -12.33
C SER A 23 20.76 6.46 -12.47
N GLY A 24 20.63 5.26 -11.87
CA GLY A 24 21.71 4.28 -11.76
C GLY A 24 22.89 4.77 -10.92
N ARG A 25 22.68 5.79 -10.08
CA ARG A 25 23.71 6.43 -9.25
C ARG A 25 23.16 6.65 -7.85
N THR A 26 24.02 6.53 -6.84
CA THR A 26 23.64 6.88 -5.46
C THR A 26 23.19 8.34 -5.42
N TYR A 27 21.91 8.55 -5.09
CA TYR A 27 21.34 9.87 -4.93
C TYR A 27 21.07 10.15 -3.45
N ILE A 28 21.46 11.34 -3.03
CA ILE A 28 21.16 11.89 -1.71
C ILE A 28 20.49 13.24 -1.97
N PRO A 29 19.26 13.48 -1.48
CA PRO A 29 18.58 14.75 -1.69
C PRO A 29 19.42 15.93 -1.21
N SER A 30 19.67 16.90 -2.10
CA SER A 30 20.33 18.13 -1.69
C SER A 30 19.39 18.98 -0.82
N PRO A 31 19.89 19.99 -0.08
CA PRO A 31 19.02 20.92 0.65
C PRO A 31 17.95 21.58 -0.23
N LYS A 32 18.24 21.82 -1.52
CA LYS A 32 17.28 22.37 -2.48
C LYS A 32 16.20 21.37 -2.88
N ASP A 33 16.55 20.09 -2.99
CA ASP A 33 15.58 19.04 -3.28
C ASP A 33 14.66 18.82 -2.07
N LEU A 34 15.22 18.83 -0.85
CA LEU A 34 14.44 18.74 0.38
C LEU A 34 13.51 19.94 0.56
N ALA A 35 13.98 21.16 0.31
CA ALA A 35 13.15 22.37 0.36
C ALA A 35 11.98 22.33 -0.63
N TYR A 36 12.09 21.55 -1.71
CA TYR A 36 11.01 21.31 -2.65
C TYR A 36 10.09 20.16 -2.23
N LEU A 37 10.66 19.05 -1.74
CA LEU A 37 9.91 17.84 -1.39
C LEU A 37 9.13 17.94 -0.06
N LEU A 38 9.65 18.68 0.92
CA LEU A 38 9.00 18.80 2.23
C LEU A 38 7.63 19.51 2.14
N PRO A 39 7.47 20.65 1.45
CA PRO A 39 6.15 21.25 1.26
C PRO A 39 5.15 20.32 0.57
N LEU A 40 5.59 19.57 -0.45
CA LEU A 40 4.73 18.60 -1.13
C LEU A 40 4.25 17.50 -0.17
N LYS A 41 5.16 17.00 0.68
CA LYS A 41 4.81 16.03 1.73
C LYS A 41 3.80 16.61 2.73
N GLU A 42 4.00 17.85 3.18
CA GLU A 42 3.11 18.55 4.11
C GLU A 42 1.72 18.78 3.50
N GLN A 43 1.65 19.05 2.19
CA GLN A 43 0.42 19.16 1.41
C GLN A 43 -0.24 17.81 1.10
N GLY A 44 0.27 16.71 1.65
CA GLY A 44 -0.27 15.37 1.45
C GLY A 44 -0.08 14.83 0.03
N ALA A 45 0.88 15.35 -0.74
CA ALA A 45 1.15 14.83 -2.07
C ALA A 45 1.55 13.34 -2.00
N PRO A 46 0.96 12.46 -2.84
CA PRO A 46 1.32 11.06 -2.83
C PRO A 46 2.72 10.87 -3.45
N ALA A 47 3.61 10.15 -2.75
CA ALA A 47 4.96 9.85 -3.23
C ALA A 47 4.96 9.19 -4.61
N ALA A 48 3.94 8.38 -4.92
CA ALA A 48 3.74 7.75 -6.22
C ALA A 48 3.59 8.77 -7.36
N ALA A 49 2.86 9.89 -7.14
CA ALA A 49 2.73 10.93 -8.16
C ALA A 49 4.05 11.66 -8.38
N VAL A 50 4.80 11.96 -7.31
CA VAL A 50 6.14 12.52 -7.42
C VAL A 50 7.07 11.60 -8.21
N CYS A 51 7.04 10.29 -7.93
CA CYS A 51 7.83 9.30 -8.67
C CYS A 51 7.44 9.25 -10.15
N ARG A 52 6.15 9.28 -10.49
CA ARG A 52 5.68 9.36 -11.89
C ARG A 52 6.20 10.61 -12.61
N GLY A 53 6.15 11.77 -11.95
CA GLY A 53 6.73 13.01 -12.50
C GLY A 53 8.24 12.92 -12.72
N ILE A 54 8.97 12.27 -11.80
CA ILE A 54 10.42 12.01 -11.97
C ILE A 54 10.64 11.09 -13.18
N GLU A 55 9.89 10.00 -13.32
CA GLU A 55 10.02 9.08 -14.45
C GLU A 55 9.82 9.81 -15.79
N GLU A 56 8.78 10.64 -15.87
CA GLU A 56 8.50 11.42 -17.08
C GLU A 56 9.62 12.43 -17.38
N ALA A 57 10.19 13.06 -16.35
CA ALA A 57 11.35 13.93 -16.54
C ALA A 57 12.55 13.15 -17.14
N PHE A 58 12.87 11.96 -16.61
CA PHE A 58 13.93 11.12 -17.16
C PHE A 58 13.67 10.71 -18.61
N ARG A 59 12.40 10.46 -18.96
CA ARG A 59 11.99 10.15 -20.34
C ARG A 59 12.17 11.36 -21.26
N ALA A 60 11.78 12.55 -20.80
CA ALA A 60 11.83 13.78 -21.59
C ALA A 60 13.26 14.29 -21.85
N TYR A 61 14.15 14.24 -20.85
CA TYR A 61 15.54 14.68 -20.99
C TYR A 61 16.43 13.70 -21.78
N GLY A 62 16.03 12.44 -21.91
CA GLY A 62 16.82 11.41 -22.58
C GLY A 62 18.12 11.05 -21.84
N GLU A 63 18.96 10.21 -22.44
CA GLU A 63 20.14 9.66 -21.74
C GLU A 63 21.28 10.66 -21.53
N ALA A 64 21.49 11.57 -22.48
CA ALA A 64 22.59 12.53 -22.42
C ALA A 64 22.36 13.63 -21.36
N GLU A 65 21.11 13.99 -21.11
CA GLU A 65 20.74 15.12 -20.25
C GLU A 65 19.95 14.67 -19.01
N ARG A 66 20.11 13.41 -18.57
CA ARG A 66 19.39 12.87 -17.40
C ARG A 66 19.46 13.84 -16.22
N PRO A 67 18.32 14.12 -15.57
CA PRO A 67 18.28 15.06 -14.47
C PRO A 67 19.15 14.55 -13.31
N ARG A 68 19.90 15.47 -12.70
CA ARG A 68 20.85 15.20 -11.63
C ARG A 68 20.27 15.42 -10.24
N SER A 69 19.11 16.07 -10.14
CA SER A 69 18.43 16.32 -8.89
C SER A 69 16.92 16.34 -9.09
N VAL A 70 16.17 16.06 -8.03
CA VAL A 70 14.70 16.09 -8.05
C VAL A 70 14.17 17.46 -8.43
N ARG A 71 14.86 18.53 -8.02
CA ARG A 71 14.49 19.90 -8.39
C ARG A 71 14.48 20.12 -9.90
N GLN A 72 15.26 19.40 -10.71
CA GLN A 72 15.19 19.53 -12.17
C GLN A 72 13.94 18.87 -12.76
N CYS A 73 13.37 17.89 -12.06
CA CYS A 73 12.14 17.21 -12.44
C CYS A 73 10.87 18.00 -12.08
N TRP A 74 11.00 19.17 -11.45
CA TRP A 74 9.88 19.94 -10.90
C TRP A 74 8.70 20.20 -11.86
N PRO A 75 8.90 20.54 -13.16
CA PRO A 75 7.78 20.86 -14.03
C PRO A 75 6.91 19.62 -14.30
N PHE A 76 7.54 18.45 -14.35
CA PHE A 76 6.87 17.17 -14.60
C PHE A 76 6.16 16.66 -13.36
N ILE A 77 6.75 16.89 -12.17
CA ILE A 77 6.11 16.56 -10.89
C ILE A 77 4.85 17.41 -10.69
N GLU A 78 4.93 18.71 -10.95
CA GLU A 78 3.76 19.60 -10.83
C GLU A 78 2.65 19.22 -11.82
N ALA A 79 3.00 18.93 -13.08
CA ALA A 79 2.04 18.48 -14.07
C ALA A 79 1.33 17.16 -13.68
N GLU A 80 2.05 16.25 -12.99
CA GLU A 80 1.46 14.99 -12.51
C GLU A 80 0.52 15.22 -11.31
N LEU A 81 0.90 16.12 -10.40
CA LEU A 81 0.06 16.49 -9.26
C LEU A 81 -1.20 17.23 -9.71
N GLU A 82 -1.09 18.12 -10.68
CA GLU A 82 -2.22 18.82 -11.29
C GLU A 82 -3.19 17.84 -11.95
N ARG A 83 -2.69 16.90 -12.76
CA ARG A 83 -3.52 15.84 -13.36
C ARG A 83 -4.25 15.01 -12.31
N LEU A 84 -3.59 14.72 -11.19
CA LEU A 84 -4.18 13.93 -10.11
C LEU A 84 -5.24 14.75 -9.35
N ALA A 85 -5.04 16.05 -9.19
CA ALA A 85 -6.03 16.98 -8.66
C ALA A 85 -7.28 17.07 -9.56
N GLU A 86 -7.08 17.19 -10.89
CA GLU A 86 -8.16 17.22 -11.88
C GLU A 86 -8.99 15.93 -11.86
N SER A 87 -8.35 14.78 -11.60
CA SER A 87 -9.06 13.49 -11.48
C SER A 87 -9.87 13.33 -10.18
N GLY A 88 -9.78 14.27 -9.24
CA GLY A 88 -10.44 14.20 -7.94
C GLY A 88 -9.85 13.18 -6.96
N LEU A 89 -8.71 12.56 -7.32
CA LEU A 89 -7.98 11.61 -6.47
C LEU A 89 -7.03 12.30 -5.47
N TYR A 90 -6.88 13.62 -5.60
CA TYR A 90 -6.13 14.45 -4.68
C TYR A 90 -6.84 15.79 -4.53
N VAL A 91 -7.18 16.12 -3.29
CA VAL A 91 -7.58 17.47 -2.93
C VAL A 91 -6.39 18.02 -2.16
N PRO A 92 -5.64 19.00 -2.70
CA PRO A 92 -4.62 19.67 -1.92
C PRO A 92 -5.27 20.20 -0.64
N SER A 93 -4.71 19.91 0.53
CA SER A 93 -5.19 20.49 1.78
C SER A 93 -5.18 22.00 1.65
N ALA A 94 -6.36 22.61 1.58
CA ALA A 94 -6.56 24.03 1.30
C ALA A 94 -6.32 24.91 2.54
N ASP A 95 -5.41 24.51 3.44
CA ASP A 95 -5.23 25.13 4.76
C ASP A 95 -4.33 26.38 4.74
N ASP A 96 -4.00 26.93 3.57
CA ASP A 96 -3.29 28.22 3.43
C ASP A 96 -3.97 29.18 2.42
N ALA A 97 -5.30 29.12 2.31
CA ALA A 97 -6.08 30.21 1.71
C ALA A 97 -6.48 31.20 2.83
N PRO A 98 -6.17 32.51 2.71
CA PRO A 98 -6.54 33.49 3.73
C PRO A 98 -8.07 33.57 3.86
N GLU A 99 -8.54 33.28 5.07
CA GLU A 99 -9.94 33.26 5.49
C GLU A 99 -10.67 34.57 5.12
N CYS A 100 -11.70 34.46 4.28
CA CYS A 100 -12.72 35.50 4.15
C CYS A 100 -13.91 35.08 5.03
N GLY A 101 -14.00 35.73 6.20
CA GLY A 101 -14.93 35.39 7.26
C GLY A 101 -16.41 35.45 6.87
N SER A 102 -17.17 34.52 7.45
CA SER A 102 -18.60 34.71 7.66
C SER A 102 -18.99 34.08 8.99
N GLU A 103 -18.99 34.90 10.03
CA GLU A 103 -19.73 34.65 11.28
C GLU A 103 -21.22 34.49 10.98
N ARG A 104 -21.88 33.48 11.57
CA ARG A 104 -23.24 33.65 12.10
C ARG A 104 -23.67 32.57 13.10
N VAL A 105 -23.64 32.99 14.36
CA VAL A 105 -24.70 32.93 15.39
C VAL A 105 -25.25 31.57 15.86
N ALA A 106 -25.03 31.35 17.16
CA ALA A 106 -25.58 30.32 18.03
C ALA A 106 -27.09 30.43 18.28
N ALA A 107 -27.73 29.31 18.66
CA ALA A 107 -28.80 29.29 19.67
C ALA A 107 -29.02 27.87 20.25
N ALA A 108 -29.25 27.85 21.55
CA ALA A 108 -29.43 26.71 22.43
C ALA A 108 -30.77 25.94 22.23
N THR A 109 -30.90 24.74 22.81
CA THR A 109 -31.71 24.44 24.03
C THR A 109 -31.91 22.92 24.19
N SER A 110 -31.81 22.42 25.42
CA SER A 110 -31.85 20.99 25.82
C SER A 110 -33.30 20.40 25.96
N PRO A 111 -33.52 19.19 26.53
CA PRO A 111 -34.31 18.08 25.95
C PRO A 111 -35.73 17.93 26.53
N PRO A 112 -36.50 16.90 26.09
CA PRO A 112 -36.96 15.91 27.07
C PRO A 112 -37.02 14.46 26.58
N SER A 113 -36.84 13.56 27.55
CA SER A 113 -37.03 12.11 27.48
C SER A 113 -38.48 11.69 27.20
N THR A 114 -38.71 10.68 26.36
CA THR A 114 -39.92 9.84 26.44
C THR A 114 -39.61 8.42 25.96
N LYS A 115 -39.95 7.45 26.80
CA LYS A 115 -39.84 6.00 26.62
C LYS A 115 -40.78 5.52 25.51
N SER A 116 -40.35 4.61 24.64
CA SER A 116 -41.03 3.34 24.35
C SER A 116 -40.25 2.48 23.33
N ASN A 117 -39.93 1.25 23.74
CA ASN A 117 -39.56 0.15 22.85
C ASN A 117 -40.78 -0.22 21.99
N PRO A 118 -40.57 -0.59 20.71
CA PRO A 118 -40.51 -2.03 20.43
C PRO A 118 -39.38 -2.40 19.46
N SER A 119 -38.83 -3.60 19.70
CA SER A 119 -38.05 -4.44 18.79
C SER A 119 -37.97 -3.96 17.34
N SER A 120 -36.83 -3.37 16.97
CA SER A 120 -36.40 -3.27 15.58
C SER A 120 -35.00 -3.87 15.47
N LYS A 121 -34.93 -5.06 14.86
CA LYS A 121 -33.71 -5.74 14.43
C LYS A 121 -33.07 -4.98 13.25
N ASN A 122 -32.67 -3.74 13.49
CA ASN A 122 -31.85 -2.97 12.58
C ASN A 122 -30.74 -2.35 13.42
N ALA A 123 -29.81 -3.21 13.85
CA ALA A 123 -28.49 -2.73 14.22
C ALA A 123 -27.99 -1.91 13.02
N PRO A 124 -27.45 -0.69 13.23
CA PRO A 124 -26.80 0.03 12.16
C PRO A 124 -25.77 -0.93 11.57
N LYS A 125 -25.94 -1.26 10.28
CA LYS A 125 -24.85 -1.85 9.51
C LYS A 125 -23.76 -0.80 9.58
N HIS A 126 -22.78 -0.99 10.45
CA HIS A 126 -21.52 -0.29 10.33
C HIS A 126 -21.09 -0.54 8.90
N ASP A 127 -21.02 0.52 8.09
CA ASP A 127 -20.54 0.42 6.73
C ASP A 127 -19.14 -0.19 6.84
N GLU A 128 -19.03 -1.48 6.46
CA GLU A 128 -17.74 -2.16 6.44
C GLU A 128 -16.83 -1.34 5.54
N PRO A 129 -15.56 -1.07 5.94
CA PRO A 129 -14.64 -0.32 5.12
C PRO A 129 -14.60 -0.92 3.70
N GLU A 130 -14.70 -0.10 2.66
CA GLU A 130 -14.77 -0.59 1.27
C GLU A 130 -13.59 -1.51 0.94
N LEU A 131 -12.39 -1.14 1.40
CA LEU A 131 -11.17 -1.93 1.27
C LEU A 131 -11.27 -3.31 1.93
N LEU A 132 -11.90 -3.41 3.11
CA LEU A 132 -12.14 -4.68 3.78
C LEU A 132 -13.07 -5.55 2.94
N ARG A 133 -14.19 -4.97 2.46
CA ARG A 133 -15.18 -5.70 1.66
C ARG A 133 -14.52 -6.27 0.40
N GLU A 134 -13.79 -5.45 -0.34
CA GLU A 134 -13.05 -5.87 -1.54
C GLU A 134 -12.03 -6.98 -1.23
N THR A 135 -11.30 -6.86 -0.13
CA THR A 135 -10.33 -7.87 0.31
C THR A 135 -11.02 -9.19 0.64
N LEU A 136 -12.13 -9.15 1.38
CA LEU A 136 -12.88 -10.36 1.76
C LEU A 136 -13.52 -11.03 0.54
N ASP A 137 -14.08 -10.25 -0.38
CA ASP A 137 -14.68 -10.74 -1.63
C ASP A 137 -13.61 -11.41 -2.50
N ALA A 138 -12.43 -10.80 -2.64
CA ALA A 138 -11.31 -11.38 -3.38
C ALA A 138 -10.82 -12.71 -2.78
N ILE A 139 -10.67 -12.78 -1.46
CA ILE A 139 -10.28 -14.02 -0.76
C ILE A 139 -11.35 -15.10 -0.95
N GLU A 140 -12.63 -14.73 -0.84
CA GLU A 140 -13.75 -15.66 -0.97
C GLU A 140 -13.87 -16.21 -2.41
N GLU A 141 -13.79 -15.34 -3.41
CA GLU A 141 -13.83 -15.74 -4.82
C GLU A 141 -12.67 -16.69 -5.17
N ALA A 142 -11.45 -16.34 -4.77
CA ALA A 142 -10.28 -17.19 -4.97
C ALA A 142 -10.40 -18.54 -4.22
N GLY A 143 -10.98 -18.52 -3.02
CA GLY A 143 -11.33 -19.72 -2.26
C GLY A 143 -12.33 -20.62 -2.99
N ARG A 144 -13.39 -20.05 -3.56
CA ARG A 144 -14.40 -20.81 -4.33
C ARG A 144 -13.82 -21.37 -5.63
N ALA A 145 -12.97 -20.60 -6.31
CA ALA A 145 -12.32 -21.02 -7.57
C ALA A 145 -11.28 -22.12 -7.38
N SER A 146 -10.73 -22.28 -6.16
CA SER A 146 -9.72 -23.31 -5.89
C SER A 146 -10.29 -24.73 -5.98
N GLY A 147 -9.56 -25.59 -6.70
CA GLY A 147 -9.89 -27.02 -6.85
C GLY A 147 -9.44 -27.91 -5.69
N GLU A 148 -8.49 -27.47 -4.86
CA GLU A 148 -7.95 -28.27 -3.76
C GLU A 148 -8.38 -27.75 -2.38
N GLU A 149 -8.82 -28.66 -1.51
CA GLU A 149 -9.37 -28.31 -0.19
C GLU A 149 -8.35 -27.62 0.73
N ARG A 150 -7.07 -27.99 0.63
CA ARG A 150 -5.99 -27.35 1.42
C ARG A 150 -5.89 -25.85 1.15
N TRP A 151 -6.08 -25.43 -0.10
CA TRP A 151 -6.05 -24.02 -0.47
C TRP A 151 -7.31 -23.32 0.01
N ARG A 152 -8.48 -23.97 -0.09
CA ARG A 152 -9.73 -23.43 0.44
C ARG A 152 -9.64 -23.17 1.94
N GLU A 153 -9.04 -24.08 2.70
CA GLU A 153 -8.80 -23.88 4.13
C GLU A 153 -7.87 -22.68 4.37
N ALA A 154 -6.78 -22.55 3.60
CA ALA A 154 -5.89 -21.40 3.70
C ALA A 154 -6.62 -20.06 3.41
N TYR A 155 -7.46 -20.00 2.37
CA TYR A 155 -8.32 -18.85 2.10
C TYR A 155 -9.30 -18.58 3.26
N ARG A 156 -9.93 -19.62 3.82
CA ARG A 156 -10.83 -19.49 4.99
C ARG A 156 -10.08 -18.97 6.23
N GLN A 157 -8.80 -19.29 6.39
CA GLN A 157 -7.96 -18.73 7.46
C GLN A 157 -7.61 -17.26 7.21
N GLY A 158 -7.17 -16.91 6.00
CA GLY A 158 -6.89 -15.52 5.61
C GLY A 158 -8.12 -14.62 5.75
N TRP A 159 -9.29 -15.11 5.33
CA TRP A 159 -10.57 -14.40 5.50
C TRP A 159 -10.88 -14.11 6.97
N ARG A 160 -10.76 -15.14 7.84
CA ARG A 160 -10.96 -14.98 9.29
C ARG A 160 -9.99 -13.97 9.89
N ARG A 161 -8.73 -13.97 9.42
CA ARG A 161 -7.72 -13.05 9.92
C ARG A 161 -7.98 -11.61 9.49
N ALA A 162 -8.33 -11.36 8.22
CA ALA A 162 -8.71 -10.03 7.73
C ALA A 162 -9.87 -9.44 8.54
N LYS A 163 -10.90 -10.25 8.79
CA LYS A 163 -12.06 -9.83 9.61
C LYS A 163 -11.69 -9.53 11.06
N ALA A 164 -10.82 -10.35 11.66
CA ALA A 164 -10.32 -10.11 13.01
C ALA A 164 -9.53 -8.80 13.10
N LEU A 165 -8.65 -8.52 12.14
CA LEU A 165 -7.86 -7.28 12.08
C LEU A 165 -8.76 -6.03 12.06
N SER A 166 -9.80 -6.04 11.22
CA SER A 166 -10.77 -4.92 11.21
C SER A 166 -11.52 -4.77 12.53
N SER A 167 -11.89 -5.89 13.17
CA SER A 167 -12.61 -5.86 14.45
C SER A 167 -11.72 -5.38 15.61
N GLU A 168 -10.41 -5.64 15.56
CA GLU A 168 -9.44 -5.26 16.60
C GLU A 168 -9.13 -3.76 16.59
N ARG A 169 -9.04 -3.13 15.40
CA ARG A 169 -8.64 -1.72 15.26
C ARG A 169 -9.80 -0.76 14.99
N GLY A 170 -10.92 -1.26 14.49
CA GLY A 170 -12.10 -0.44 14.15
C GLY A 170 -12.00 0.25 12.78
N ASP A 171 -10.88 0.05 12.07
CA ASP A 171 -10.63 0.45 10.69
C ASP A 171 -10.00 -0.71 9.90
N PHE A 172 -9.87 -0.54 8.59
CA PHE A 172 -9.16 -1.48 7.73
C PHE A 172 -8.50 -0.70 6.61
N GLY A 173 -7.25 -0.30 6.85
CA GLY A 173 -6.41 0.42 5.91
C GLY A 173 -5.35 -0.47 5.28
N PHE A 174 -4.31 0.18 4.77
CA PHE A 174 -3.21 -0.51 4.09
C PHE A 174 -2.39 -1.42 5.02
N GLU A 175 -2.19 -1.02 6.28
CA GLU A 175 -1.45 -1.85 7.24
C GLU A 175 -2.19 -3.16 7.54
N GLU A 176 -3.51 -3.10 7.69
CA GLU A 176 -4.36 -4.28 7.93
C GLU A 176 -4.41 -5.17 6.68
N LEU A 177 -4.43 -4.57 5.50
CA LEU A 177 -4.32 -5.29 4.23
C LEU A 177 -2.97 -6.03 4.12
N GLU A 178 -1.84 -5.37 4.43
CA GLU A 178 -0.53 -6.02 4.42
C GLU A 178 -0.46 -7.15 5.45
N ALA A 179 -1.05 -6.95 6.63
CA ALA A 179 -1.13 -7.98 7.66
C ALA A 179 -2.03 -9.16 7.24
N ALA A 180 -3.14 -8.90 6.56
CA ALA A 180 -4.03 -9.92 6.00
C ALA A 180 -3.33 -10.73 4.90
N ASP A 181 -2.60 -10.06 3.99
CA ASP A 181 -1.79 -10.69 2.96
C ASP A 181 -0.71 -11.59 3.58
N ARG A 182 0.04 -11.09 4.57
CA ARG A 182 1.06 -11.89 5.26
C ARG A 182 0.46 -13.14 5.90
N ALA A 183 -0.67 -13.02 6.58
CA ALA A 183 -1.36 -14.15 7.18
C ALA A 183 -1.85 -15.17 6.13
N LEU A 184 -2.30 -14.70 4.97
CA LEU A 184 -2.72 -15.56 3.87
C LEU A 184 -1.52 -16.32 3.27
N ILE A 185 -0.38 -15.66 3.09
CA ILE A 185 0.87 -16.29 2.65
C ILE A 185 1.35 -17.35 3.65
N GLU A 186 1.26 -17.08 4.95
CA GLU A 186 1.56 -18.05 5.99
C GLU A 186 0.61 -19.26 5.92
N ALA A 187 -0.69 -19.05 5.77
CA ALA A 187 -1.66 -20.13 5.62
C ALA A 187 -1.40 -21.00 4.38
N TYR A 188 -0.99 -20.40 3.25
CA TYR A 188 -0.55 -21.17 2.08
C TYR A 188 0.69 -21.99 2.36
N TRP A 189 1.67 -21.39 3.03
CA TRP A 189 2.89 -22.08 3.39
C TRP A 189 2.64 -23.28 4.31
N GLU A 190 1.71 -23.15 5.25
CA GLU A 190 1.26 -24.22 6.14
C GLU A 190 0.51 -25.33 5.40
N ALA A 191 -0.27 -24.98 4.38
CA ALA A 191 -1.02 -25.93 3.55
C ALA A 191 -0.14 -26.77 2.60
N LEU A 192 1.12 -26.37 2.35
CA LEU A 192 2.08 -27.15 1.58
C LEU A 192 2.43 -28.47 2.27
N LYS A 193 2.59 -29.53 1.48
CA LYS A 193 3.18 -30.78 1.96
C LYS A 193 4.66 -30.54 2.28
N ALA A 194 5.22 -31.35 3.19
CA ALA A 194 6.62 -31.22 3.61
C ALA A 194 7.60 -31.24 2.42
N ALA A 195 7.38 -32.10 1.42
CA ALA A 195 8.21 -32.17 0.22
C ALA A 195 8.12 -30.90 -0.64
N GLU A 196 6.92 -30.40 -0.92
CA GLU A 196 6.72 -29.16 -1.70
C GLU A 196 7.33 -27.95 -0.99
N ARG A 197 7.21 -27.91 0.34
CA ARG A 197 7.80 -26.87 1.18
C ARG A 197 9.32 -26.90 1.07
N GLN A 198 9.93 -28.08 1.19
CA GLN A 198 11.38 -28.24 1.06
C GLN A 198 11.88 -27.81 -0.32
N GLU A 199 11.22 -28.25 -1.39
CA GLU A 199 11.56 -27.85 -2.76
C GLU A 199 11.51 -26.33 -2.95
N LEU A 200 10.49 -25.67 -2.40
CA LEU A 200 10.37 -24.21 -2.44
C LEU A 200 11.46 -23.51 -1.62
N GLU A 201 11.80 -24.03 -0.44
CA GLU A 201 12.87 -23.47 0.39
C GLU A 201 14.22 -23.60 -0.31
N GLU A 202 14.51 -24.73 -0.93
CA GLU A 202 15.74 -24.95 -1.70
C GLU A 202 15.80 -24.01 -2.91
N ALA A 203 14.70 -23.87 -3.66
CA ALA A 203 14.62 -22.95 -4.79
C ALA A 203 14.83 -21.48 -4.35
N ILE A 204 14.20 -21.05 -3.25
CA ILE A 204 14.37 -19.71 -2.70
C ILE A 204 15.80 -19.51 -2.19
N ALA A 205 16.37 -20.50 -1.48
CA ALA A 205 17.75 -20.42 -0.99
C ALA A 205 18.76 -20.30 -2.14
N ALA A 206 18.56 -21.04 -3.24
CA ALA A 206 19.38 -20.94 -4.44
C ALA A 206 19.29 -19.56 -5.09
N GLN A 207 18.08 -18.97 -5.19
CA GLN A 207 17.90 -17.60 -5.71
C GLN A 207 18.55 -16.53 -4.81
N LEU A 208 18.63 -16.80 -3.51
CA LEU A 208 19.18 -15.87 -2.52
C LEU A 208 20.69 -16.05 -2.28
N ALA A 209 21.32 -17.02 -2.95
CA ALA A 209 22.75 -17.27 -2.84
C ALA A 209 23.54 -16.01 -3.23
N GLY A 210 24.18 -15.39 -2.24
CA GLY A 210 25.02 -14.19 -2.42
C GLY A 210 24.34 -12.86 -2.08
N GLY A 211 23.01 -12.74 -2.16
CA GLY A 211 22.30 -11.47 -1.93
C GLY A 211 22.01 -11.14 -0.46
N LEU A 212 21.94 -12.14 0.42
CA LEU A 212 21.54 -11.93 1.82
C LEU A 212 22.66 -11.45 2.75
N ARG A 213 23.94 -11.57 2.36
CA ARG A 213 25.07 -11.32 3.26
C ARG A 213 25.17 -9.86 3.70
N ASP A 214 24.74 -8.94 2.85
CA ASP A 214 24.83 -7.49 3.10
C ASP A 214 23.52 -6.90 3.65
N MET A 215 22.49 -7.72 3.86
CA MET A 215 21.19 -7.26 4.35
C MET A 215 21.11 -7.29 5.88
N SER A 216 20.39 -6.33 6.47
CA SER A 216 20.04 -6.38 7.89
C SER A 216 19.16 -7.62 8.18
N PRO A 217 19.13 -8.14 9.43
CA PRO A 217 18.30 -9.30 9.77
C PRO A 217 16.80 -9.09 9.49
N ARG A 218 16.32 -7.84 9.63
CA ARG A 218 14.92 -7.49 9.29
C ARG A 218 14.70 -7.55 7.79
N ALA A 219 15.55 -6.88 7.01
CA ALA A 219 15.46 -6.88 5.54
C ALA A 219 15.58 -8.30 4.98
N ALA A 220 16.44 -9.15 5.54
CA ALA A 220 16.57 -10.54 5.15
C ALA A 220 15.28 -11.35 5.38
N ARG A 221 14.56 -11.11 6.48
CA ARG A 221 13.25 -11.77 6.75
C ARG A 221 12.19 -11.30 5.76
N GLU A 222 12.08 -9.99 5.56
CA GLU A 222 11.13 -9.40 4.61
C GLU A 222 11.41 -9.86 3.18
N HIS A 223 12.69 -9.90 2.77
CA HIS A 223 13.08 -10.39 1.46
C HIS A 223 12.73 -11.87 1.27
N ARG A 224 12.97 -12.72 2.28
CA ARG A 224 12.53 -14.13 2.24
C ARG A 224 11.01 -14.26 2.12
N LEU A 225 10.24 -13.47 2.88
CA LEU A 225 8.79 -13.46 2.80
C LEU A 225 8.32 -13.07 1.39
N ALA A 226 8.89 -12.02 0.80
CA ALA A 226 8.59 -11.59 -0.56
C ALA A 226 8.90 -12.67 -1.60
N ARG A 227 10.02 -13.40 -1.46
CA ARG A 227 10.34 -14.54 -2.34
C ARG A 227 9.38 -15.70 -2.15
N ARG A 228 9.01 -16.04 -0.90
CA ARG A 228 8.00 -17.07 -0.60
C ARG A 228 6.67 -16.74 -1.25
N ARG A 229 6.18 -15.51 -1.06
CA ARG A 229 4.98 -15.00 -1.70
C ARG A 229 5.03 -15.17 -3.22
N LYS A 230 6.07 -14.65 -3.86
CA LYS A 230 6.24 -14.72 -5.31
C LYS A 230 6.21 -16.17 -5.81
N ALA A 231 6.97 -17.05 -5.17
CA ALA A 231 7.05 -18.45 -5.58
C ALA A 231 5.73 -19.21 -5.39
N LEU A 232 4.98 -18.92 -4.32
CA LEU A 232 3.64 -19.47 -4.08
C LEU A 232 2.65 -19.04 -5.16
N ILE A 233 2.62 -17.74 -5.48
CA ILE A 233 1.73 -17.18 -6.51
C ILE A 233 2.08 -17.75 -7.89
N GLU A 234 3.34 -17.74 -8.28
CA GLU A 234 3.77 -18.21 -9.61
C GLU A 234 3.54 -19.71 -9.79
N ARG A 235 3.79 -20.53 -8.76
CA ARG A 235 3.70 -22.00 -8.87
C ARG A 235 2.27 -22.53 -8.76
N TYR A 236 1.43 -21.90 -7.93
CA TYR A 236 0.10 -22.42 -7.61
C TYR A 236 -1.04 -21.51 -8.07
N GLY A 237 -0.76 -20.36 -8.67
CA GLY A 237 -1.78 -19.42 -9.15
C GLY A 237 -2.62 -18.83 -8.02
N LEU A 238 -2.02 -18.66 -6.83
CA LEU A 238 -2.73 -18.15 -5.65
C LEU A 238 -2.96 -16.65 -5.75
N VAL A 239 -3.98 -16.15 -5.04
CA VAL A 239 -4.34 -14.73 -5.10
C VAL A 239 -3.23 -13.84 -4.54
N ASP A 240 -3.05 -12.69 -5.17
CA ASP A 240 -2.13 -11.64 -4.75
C ASP A 240 -2.94 -10.42 -4.29
N LEU A 241 -3.19 -10.30 -2.97
CA LEU A 241 -4.09 -9.27 -2.45
C LEU A 241 -3.59 -7.85 -2.70
N LEU A 242 -2.28 -7.61 -2.57
CA LEU A 242 -1.72 -6.28 -2.83
C LEU A 242 -1.82 -5.91 -4.31
N ARG A 243 -1.76 -6.88 -5.22
CA ARG A 243 -1.89 -6.61 -6.67
C ARG A 243 -3.33 -6.31 -7.09
N LEU A 244 -4.33 -6.91 -6.45
CA LEU A 244 -5.73 -6.75 -6.83
C LEU A 244 -6.26 -5.35 -6.62
N ILE A 245 -5.73 -4.63 -5.63
CA ILE A 245 -6.22 -3.31 -5.24
C ILE A 245 -5.49 -2.20 -6.03
N GLY A 246 -4.65 -2.57 -7.01
CA GLY A 246 -4.11 -1.63 -8.00
C GLY A 246 -3.09 -0.63 -7.45
N TRP A 247 -2.33 -1.01 -6.43
CA TRP A 247 -1.27 -0.20 -5.82
C TRP A 247 0.12 -0.53 -6.36
#